data_AF-A0A3B8LFZ0-F1
#
_entry.id   AF-A0A3B8LFZ0-F1
#
_cell.length_a   1.000
_cell.length_b   1.000
_cell.length_c   1.000
_cell.angle_alpha   90.00
_cell.angle_beta   90.00
_cell.angle_gamma   90.00
#
_symmetry.space_group_name_H-M   'P 1'
#
loop_
_entity.id
_entity.type
_entity.pdbx_description
1 polymer ?
#
loop_
_entity_poly.entity_id
_entity_poly.type
_entity_poly.pdbx_seq_one_letter_code
_entity_poly.pdbx_strand_id
1 'polypeptide(L)'
;MVGACEMYVSGFRQGGTMFKFCGCRDVLGLFFGVVMGVWFLVPVGSAFAQTCIPILEICDKQDNDCDGLVDEDCLCIIGSTQSCGSNVGECQVGVQNCSLLGRWLSVCVGAVNPVAELCDNKDNDCDGQTDEGLVRPCLSACGSGVETCNAGTWGSCTAPQPKSETCNGQDDDCDGSIDEGLTRSCANGCGSGTETCALGLWINCTAPTPSIETCDGQDNDCDGQTDEGCSCVNGQTRPCGVSSPGCQQGTQMCIVGNWSPICIGNNTTTPETCDNKDNDCDGSVDENLVRPCATSCGVGCETCSAGNWGA
;
A
#
# COMPACT_ATOMS: atom_id res chain seq x y z
N MET A 1 86.23 21.23 -62.37
CA MET A 1 86.72 20.11 -61.52
C MET A 1 85.52 19.68 -60.69
N VAL A 2 84.79 18.66 -61.15
CA VAL A 2 85.01 17.23 -60.81
C VAL A 2 85.02 17.10 -59.28
N GLY A 3 84.06 16.51 -58.59
CA GLY A 3 82.88 15.74 -58.98
C GLY A 3 82.45 15.03 -57.71
N ALA A 4 81.27 15.34 -57.16
CA ALA A 4 80.71 14.56 -56.06
C ALA A 4 80.13 13.28 -56.65
N CYS A 5 80.80 12.19 -56.34
CA CYS A 5 80.41 10.83 -56.66
C CYS A 5 79.77 10.28 -55.39
N GLU A 6 78.46 10.06 -55.36
CA GLU A 6 77.90 9.06 -54.45
C GLU A 6 76.94 8.13 -55.17
N MET A 7 77.12 6.87 -54.81
CA MET A 7 76.69 5.64 -55.46
C MET A 7 75.25 5.34 -55.10
N TYR A 8 74.47 4.83 -56.06
CA TYR A 8 73.40 3.90 -55.73
C TYR A 8 73.46 2.64 -56.58
N VAL A 9 73.35 1.53 -55.87
CA VAL A 9 73.18 0.18 -56.37
C VAL A 9 71.68 -0.02 -56.59
N SER A 10 71.25 -0.29 -57.81
CA SER A 10 69.92 -0.86 -58.07
C SER A 10 70.08 -2.27 -58.63
N GLY A 11 69.59 -3.25 -57.88
CA GLY A 11 69.54 -4.64 -58.29
C GLY A 11 68.29 -4.89 -59.14
N PHE A 12 68.48 -5.23 -60.41
CA PHE A 12 67.41 -5.74 -61.25
C PHE A 12 67.18 -7.23 -60.93
N ARG A 13 65.97 -7.63 -60.53
CA ARG A 13 65.59 -9.04 -60.38
C ARG A 13 64.89 -9.54 -61.65
N GLN A 14 65.61 -10.32 -62.44
CA GLN A 14 65.03 -11.44 -63.18
C GLN A 14 65.82 -12.70 -62.80
N GLY A 15 65.15 -13.72 -62.27
CA GLY A 15 65.79 -14.99 -61.90
C GLY A 15 66.65 -14.98 -60.64
N GLY A 16 66.50 -14.02 -59.72
CA GLY A 16 67.07 -14.09 -58.37
C GLY A 16 68.56 -13.75 -58.21
N THR A 17 69.24 -13.24 -59.25
CA THR A 17 70.65 -12.80 -59.16
C THR A 17 70.77 -11.27 -59.21
N MET A 18 71.49 -10.68 -58.26
CA MET A 18 71.68 -9.22 -58.15
C MET A 18 72.92 -8.80 -58.95
N PHE A 19 72.75 -7.98 -60.00
CA PHE A 19 73.88 -7.41 -60.75
C PHE A 19 74.24 -6.03 -60.22
N LYS A 20 75.52 -5.83 -59.86
CA LYS A 20 76.10 -4.54 -59.43
C LYS A 20 76.85 -3.95 -60.63
N PHE A 21 76.44 -2.77 -61.10
CA PHE A 21 77.17 -2.02 -62.11
C PHE A 21 77.92 -0.85 -61.46
N CYS A 22 79.16 -0.63 -61.90
CA CYS A 22 80.00 0.50 -61.49
C CYS A 22 80.55 1.15 -62.77
N GLY A 23 80.29 2.44 -62.99
CA GLY A 23 80.75 3.14 -64.20
C GLY A 23 81.09 4.60 -63.93
N CYS A 24 82.25 5.05 -64.44
CA CYS A 24 82.71 6.44 -64.42
C CYS A 24 82.27 7.17 -65.70
N ARG A 25 82.00 8.48 -65.58
CA ARG A 25 81.51 9.37 -66.64
C ARG A 25 82.66 9.93 -67.48
N ASP A 26 82.56 9.85 -68.80
CA ASP A 26 83.42 10.57 -69.76
C ASP A 26 82.61 11.52 -70.67
N VAL A 27 83.31 12.50 -71.24
CA VAL A 27 82.84 13.83 -71.68
C VAL A 27 81.94 13.88 -72.94
N LEU A 28 81.44 12.75 -73.44
CA LEU A 28 80.64 12.71 -74.69
C LEU A 28 79.24 12.10 -74.58
N GLY A 29 78.72 11.85 -73.37
CA GLY A 29 77.27 11.70 -73.15
C GLY A 29 76.57 10.55 -73.89
N LEU A 30 77.26 9.44 -74.16
CA LEU A 30 76.65 8.21 -74.71
C LEU A 30 76.90 7.05 -73.74
N PHE A 31 75.82 6.47 -73.19
CA PHE A 31 75.89 5.22 -72.42
C PHE A 31 75.66 4.03 -73.34
N PHE A 32 76.57 3.08 -73.25
CA PHE A 32 76.63 1.88 -74.06
C PHE A 32 76.46 0.69 -73.11
N GLY A 33 75.23 0.16 -73.01
CA GLY A 33 74.92 -1.01 -72.20
C GLY A 33 75.09 -2.30 -73.01
N VAL A 34 75.76 -3.31 -72.45
CA VAL A 34 75.93 -4.64 -73.05
C VAL A 34 75.12 -5.65 -72.25
N VAL A 35 74.18 -6.32 -72.90
CA VAL A 35 73.53 -7.55 -72.39
C VAL A 35 73.80 -8.65 -73.40
N MET A 36 74.52 -9.71 -72.96
CA MET A 36 74.90 -10.85 -73.79
C MET A 36 75.50 -10.48 -75.17
N GLY A 37 76.33 -9.44 -75.23
CA GLY A 37 77.10 -9.08 -76.44
C GLY A 37 76.33 -8.36 -77.55
N VAL A 38 75.09 -7.90 -77.31
CA VAL A 38 74.30 -7.13 -78.28
C VAL A 38 74.06 -5.71 -77.78
N TRP A 39 74.33 -4.71 -78.63
CA TRP A 39 74.16 -3.28 -78.32
C TRP A 39 72.71 -2.82 -78.53
N PHE A 40 72.09 -2.20 -77.52
CA PHE A 40 70.77 -1.58 -77.63
C PHE A 40 70.78 -0.11 -77.16
N LEU A 41 70.04 0.75 -77.86
CA LEU A 41 69.76 2.14 -77.47
C LEU A 41 68.59 2.18 -76.47
N VAL A 42 68.82 2.67 -75.25
CA VAL A 42 67.75 2.93 -74.27
C VAL A 42 67.39 4.43 -74.31
N PRO A 43 66.12 4.81 -74.52
CA PRO A 43 65.72 6.21 -74.52
C PRO A 43 65.84 6.81 -73.12
N VAL A 44 66.44 8.00 -73.03
CA VAL A 44 66.60 8.77 -71.79
C VAL A 44 65.29 9.50 -71.50
N GLY A 45 64.59 9.12 -70.44
CA GLY A 45 63.39 9.86 -70.04
C GLY A 45 62.65 9.19 -68.91
N SER A 46 63.20 9.22 -67.69
CA SER A 46 62.42 9.07 -66.45
C SER A 46 63.27 9.61 -65.30
N ALA A 47 62.84 10.75 -64.76
CA ALA A 47 63.35 11.33 -63.54
C ALA A 47 63.07 10.38 -62.37
N PHE A 48 64.07 10.08 -61.55
CA PHE A 48 63.89 9.38 -60.29
C PHE A 48 63.29 10.37 -59.28
N ALA A 49 62.00 10.20 -58.98
CA ALA A 49 61.34 10.83 -57.84
C ALA A 49 61.71 10.06 -56.57
N GLN A 50 62.04 10.81 -55.51
CA GLN A 50 62.20 10.30 -54.15
C GLN A 50 60.96 9.48 -53.76
N THR A 51 61.12 8.22 -53.33
CA THR A 51 60.00 7.38 -52.91
C THR A 51 59.57 7.75 -51.50
N CYS A 52 58.55 8.60 -51.39
CA CYS A 52 57.81 8.81 -50.17
C CYS A 52 57.03 7.51 -49.84
N ILE A 53 57.19 6.98 -48.62
CA ILE A 53 56.46 5.78 -48.15
C ILE A 53 55.27 6.30 -47.33
N PRO A 54 54.03 6.08 -47.78
CA PRO A 54 52.87 6.68 -47.15
C PRO A 54 52.69 6.13 -45.74
N ILE A 55 52.75 7.01 -44.76
CA ILE A 55 52.41 6.77 -43.36
C ILE A 55 51.29 7.74 -42.95
N LEU A 56 50.61 7.51 -41.82
CA LEU A 56 49.61 8.44 -41.32
C LEU A 56 50.22 9.85 -41.19
N GLU A 57 49.50 10.85 -41.69
CA GLU A 57 49.89 12.26 -41.60
C GLU A 57 50.28 12.67 -40.19
N ILE A 58 51.46 13.30 -40.09
CA ILE A 58 51.97 13.93 -38.87
C ILE A 58 52.28 15.37 -39.22
N CYS A 59 51.84 16.31 -38.37
CA CYS A 59 51.80 17.73 -38.75
C CYS A 59 53.16 18.42 -38.63
N ASP A 60 54.16 17.86 -39.31
CA ASP A 60 55.57 18.25 -39.24
C ASP A 60 56.02 19.08 -40.45
N LYS A 61 55.06 19.52 -41.29
CA LYS A 61 55.27 20.28 -42.54
C LYS A 61 55.91 19.47 -43.66
N GLN A 62 55.77 18.15 -43.61
CA GLN A 62 56.09 17.24 -44.70
C GLN A 62 54.81 16.53 -45.13
N ASP A 63 54.83 16.06 -46.37
CA ASP A 63 53.81 15.20 -46.96
C ASP A 63 54.18 13.76 -46.58
N ASN A 64 53.57 13.25 -45.50
CA ASN A 64 53.95 11.99 -44.85
C ASN A 64 53.16 10.80 -45.42
N ASP A 65 51.98 11.05 -45.97
CA ASP A 65 51.12 10.10 -46.65
C ASP A 65 51.24 10.17 -48.19
N CYS A 66 52.07 11.09 -48.68
CA CYS A 66 52.53 11.20 -50.06
C CYS A 66 51.40 11.50 -51.06
N ASP A 67 50.31 12.14 -50.62
CA ASP A 67 49.16 12.46 -51.47
C ASP A 67 49.34 13.77 -52.28
N GLY A 68 50.44 14.48 -52.04
CA GLY A 68 50.83 15.71 -52.74
C GLY A 68 50.32 16.98 -52.07
N LEU A 69 49.69 16.86 -50.91
CA LEU A 69 49.31 17.96 -50.05
C LEU A 69 50.22 17.87 -48.77
N VAL A 70 50.34 18.96 -48.01
CA VAL A 70 51.13 18.99 -46.76
C VAL A 70 50.24 19.35 -45.57
N ASP A 71 50.15 18.45 -44.59
CA ASP A 71 49.43 18.59 -43.31
C ASP A 71 47.87 18.66 -43.39
N GLU A 72 47.21 17.78 -44.16
CA GLU A 72 45.78 17.86 -44.57
C GLU A 72 44.78 17.41 -43.52
N ASP A 73 45.19 16.45 -42.69
CA ASP A 73 44.34 15.80 -41.68
C ASP A 73 44.70 16.24 -40.24
N CYS A 74 45.30 17.42 -40.14
CA CYS A 74 45.68 18.08 -38.90
C CYS A 74 44.50 18.87 -38.31
N LEU A 75 43.92 18.37 -37.21
CA LEU A 75 42.88 19.08 -36.46
C LEU A 75 43.42 20.31 -35.71
N CYS A 76 44.74 20.34 -35.46
CA CYS A 76 45.41 21.43 -34.76
C CYS A 76 46.89 21.56 -35.15
N ILE A 77 47.45 22.74 -34.88
CA ILE A 77 48.87 23.04 -35.10
C ILE A 77 49.68 22.49 -33.92
N ILE A 78 50.79 21.78 -34.17
CA ILE A 78 51.65 21.22 -33.12
C ILE A 78 52.05 22.30 -32.10
N GLY A 79 51.86 22.00 -30.82
CA GLY A 79 52.19 22.90 -29.71
C GLY A 79 51.18 24.03 -29.49
N SER A 80 50.12 24.14 -30.30
CA SER A 80 48.99 25.02 -30.01
C SER A 80 48.18 24.51 -28.81
N THR A 81 47.47 25.44 -28.17
CA THR A 81 46.58 25.18 -27.05
C THR A 81 45.17 25.65 -27.38
N GLN A 82 44.16 24.98 -26.82
CA GLN A 82 42.78 25.47 -26.83
C GLN A 82 42.09 25.18 -25.50
N SER A 83 41.00 25.92 -25.25
CA SER A 83 40.10 25.63 -24.14
C SER A 83 39.38 24.30 -24.33
N CYS A 84 39.15 23.60 -23.23
CA CYS A 84 38.37 22.37 -23.18
C CYS A 84 37.55 22.32 -21.89
N GLY A 85 36.54 21.45 -21.84
CA GLY A 85 35.61 21.39 -20.72
C GLY A 85 34.47 22.43 -20.82
N SER A 86 33.74 22.60 -19.72
CA SER A 86 32.62 23.53 -19.58
C SER A 86 32.91 24.55 -18.49
N ASN A 87 32.31 25.75 -18.58
CA ASN A 87 32.29 26.76 -17.52
C ASN A 87 30.89 26.91 -16.89
N VAL A 88 30.04 25.90 -17.11
CA VAL A 88 28.68 25.81 -16.55
C VAL A 88 28.76 25.08 -15.22
N GLY A 89 28.02 25.57 -14.22
CA GLY A 89 27.99 24.96 -12.90
C GLY A 89 29.33 24.95 -12.16
N GLU A 90 29.65 23.81 -11.54
CA GLU A 90 30.92 23.57 -10.85
C GLU A 90 32.07 23.18 -11.80
N CYS A 91 31.79 23.02 -13.09
CA CYS A 91 32.84 22.73 -14.08
C CYS A 91 33.77 23.93 -14.28
N GLN A 92 35.03 23.59 -14.55
CA GLN A 92 36.06 24.55 -14.89
C GLN A 92 36.63 24.22 -16.25
N VAL A 93 36.83 25.25 -17.07
CA VAL A 93 37.54 25.11 -18.34
C VAL A 93 39.01 24.84 -18.09
N GLY A 94 39.54 23.86 -18.80
CA GLY A 94 40.97 23.54 -18.81
C GLY A 94 41.60 23.87 -20.16
N VAL A 95 42.84 23.43 -20.32
CA VAL A 95 43.62 23.59 -21.54
C VAL A 95 44.08 22.24 -22.06
N GLN A 96 43.84 21.98 -23.34
CA GLN A 96 44.37 20.82 -24.05
C GLN A 96 45.46 21.27 -25.02
N ASN A 97 46.49 20.44 -25.15
CA ASN A 97 47.62 20.69 -26.04
C ASN A 97 47.44 19.87 -27.32
N CYS A 98 47.86 20.43 -28.45
CA CYS A 98 47.94 19.69 -29.70
C CYS A 98 49.11 18.71 -29.66
N SER A 99 48.83 17.44 -29.90
CA SER A 99 49.84 16.38 -29.97
C SER A 99 50.72 16.50 -31.22
N LEU A 100 51.84 15.78 -31.23
CA LEU A 100 52.72 15.66 -32.40
C LEU A 100 52.05 14.98 -33.60
N LEU A 101 50.88 14.37 -33.40
CA LEU A 101 50.06 13.73 -34.44
C LEU A 101 48.95 14.66 -34.96
N GLY A 102 49.01 15.97 -34.67
CA GLY A 102 47.99 16.91 -35.18
C GLY A 102 46.62 16.84 -34.53
N ARG A 103 46.51 16.11 -33.42
CA ARG A 103 45.24 15.89 -32.72
C ARG A 103 45.31 16.44 -31.32
N TRP A 104 44.20 16.99 -30.84
CA TRP A 104 44.09 17.41 -29.44
C TRP A 104 44.25 16.22 -28.51
N LEU A 105 45.08 16.38 -27.48
CA LEU A 105 45.21 15.36 -26.43
C LEU A 105 43.87 15.20 -25.70
N SER A 106 43.53 13.96 -25.32
CA SER A 106 42.32 13.67 -24.57
C SER A 106 42.32 14.23 -23.15
N VAL A 107 43.49 14.66 -22.64
CA VAL A 107 43.63 15.23 -21.30
C VAL A 107 43.41 16.74 -21.38
N CYS A 108 42.38 17.20 -20.68
CA CYS A 108 42.13 18.61 -20.44
C CYS A 108 42.76 19.02 -19.11
N VAL A 109 43.94 19.65 -19.14
CA VAL A 109 44.66 20.00 -17.92
C VAL A 109 43.99 21.19 -17.25
N GLY A 110 43.68 21.05 -15.95
CA GLY A 110 43.05 22.09 -15.15
C GLY A 110 41.52 22.16 -15.28
N ALA A 111 40.89 21.26 -16.04
CA ALA A 111 39.44 21.17 -16.06
C ALA A 111 38.89 20.40 -14.87
N VAL A 112 37.73 20.85 -14.39
CA VAL A 112 36.83 20.06 -13.54
C VAL A 112 35.78 19.47 -14.47
N ASN A 113 35.74 18.13 -14.53
CA ASN A 113 34.82 17.40 -15.39
C ASN A 113 33.46 17.23 -14.71
N PRO A 114 32.38 17.11 -15.50
CA PRO A 114 31.06 16.84 -14.97
C PRO A 114 31.01 15.49 -14.25
N VAL A 115 30.32 15.45 -13.12
CA VAL A 115 30.04 14.26 -12.33
C VAL A 115 28.53 14.18 -12.07
N ALA A 116 28.00 13.02 -11.69
CA ALA A 116 26.58 12.90 -11.39
C ALA A 116 26.15 13.89 -10.30
N GLU A 117 24.99 14.49 -10.49
CA GLU A 117 24.37 15.43 -9.54
C GLU A 117 24.32 14.88 -8.12
N LEU A 118 24.60 15.77 -7.17
CA LEU A 118 24.40 15.58 -5.74
C LEU A 118 23.32 16.56 -5.29
N CYS A 119 22.59 16.21 -4.23
CA CYS A 119 21.61 17.13 -3.65
C CYS A 119 22.34 18.16 -2.76
N ASP A 120 23.05 19.10 -3.38
CA ASP A 120 23.91 20.08 -2.70
C ASP A 120 23.73 21.52 -3.21
N ASN A 121 22.72 21.77 -4.04
CA ASN A 121 22.42 23.07 -4.64
C ASN A 121 23.53 23.55 -5.59
N LYS A 122 24.18 22.61 -6.27
CA LYS A 122 25.18 22.87 -7.29
C LYS A 122 24.91 22.03 -8.52
N ASP A 123 25.36 22.55 -9.65
CA ASP A 123 25.34 21.88 -10.94
C ASP A 123 26.67 21.13 -11.08
N ASN A 124 26.68 19.87 -10.67
CA ASN A 124 27.85 18.99 -10.67
C ASN A 124 28.09 18.35 -12.04
N ASP A 125 27.06 18.16 -12.84
CA ASP A 125 27.09 17.52 -14.17
C ASP A 125 27.19 18.51 -15.33
N CYS A 126 27.10 19.80 -15.00
CA CYS A 126 27.38 20.95 -15.85
C CYS A 126 26.46 21.05 -17.07
N ASP A 127 25.23 20.56 -16.95
CA ASP A 127 24.19 20.66 -17.96
C ASP A 127 23.41 22.00 -17.92
N GLY A 128 23.63 22.80 -16.86
CA GLY A 128 22.99 24.10 -16.64
C GLY A 128 21.73 24.06 -15.78
N GLN A 129 21.38 22.89 -15.23
CA GLN A 129 20.34 22.68 -14.24
C GLN A 129 21.00 22.38 -12.88
N THR A 130 20.23 22.32 -11.81
CA THR A 130 20.77 22.12 -10.46
C THR A 130 19.89 21.13 -9.74
N ASP A 131 20.52 20.08 -9.19
CA ASP A 131 19.88 18.98 -8.47
C ASP A 131 18.75 18.28 -9.27
N GLU A 132 18.84 18.21 -10.59
CA GLU A 132 17.79 17.64 -11.44
C GLU A 132 17.75 16.12 -11.41
N GLY A 133 16.52 15.56 -11.48
CA GLY A 133 16.31 14.11 -11.52
C GLY A 133 16.68 13.35 -10.24
N LEU A 134 17.07 14.03 -9.17
CA LEU A 134 17.46 13.40 -7.91
C LEU A 134 16.25 12.96 -7.08
N VAL A 135 16.16 11.64 -6.88
CA VAL A 135 15.15 10.99 -6.04
C VAL A 135 15.79 9.98 -5.10
N ARG A 136 15.27 9.86 -3.88
CA ARG A 136 15.71 8.83 -2.92
C ARG A 136 14.50 8.18 -2.22
N PRO A 137 14.62 6.92 -1.79
CA PRO A 137 13.55 6.24 -1.07
C PRO A 137 13.38 6.84 0.34
N CYS A 138 12.14 6.85 0.82
CA CYS A 138 11.78 7.21 2.17
C CYS A 138 10.66 6.28 2.68
N LEU A 139 10.44 6.26 4.00
CA LEU A 139 9.46 5.40 4.66
C LEU A 139 8.59 6.21 5.62
N SER A 140 7.33 5.81 5.77
CA SER A 140 6.41 6.17 6.83
C SER A 140 5.89 4.92 7.53
N ALA A 141 5.08 5.08 8.58
CA ALA A 141 4.36 3.95 9.19
C ALA A 141 3.46 3.22 8.17
N CYS A 142 2.91 3.96 7.20
CA CYS A 142 1.99 3.43 6.18
C CYS A 142 2.68 2.94 4.88
N GLY A 143 4.01 2.88 4.83
CA GLY A 143 4.72 2.28 3.71
C GLY A 143 5.85 3.13 3.13
N SER A 144 6.11 2.96 1.84
CA SER A 144 7.25 3.58 1.15
C SER A 144 6.84 4.73 0.25
N GLY A 145 7.77 5.67 0.09
CA GLY A 145 7.66 6.75 -0.88
C GLY A 145 9.03 7.19 -1.37
N VAL A 146 9.05 8.36 -1.98
CA VAL A 146 10.27 9.04 -2.44
C VAL A 146 10.32 10.47 -1.96
N GLU A 147 11.53 10.97 -1.76
CA GLU A 147 11.84 12.39 -1.61
C GLU A 147 12.53 12.86 -2.89
N THR A 148 12.18 14.07 -3.33
CA THR A 148 12.81 14.72 -4.48
C THR A 148 13.71 15.83 -3.97
N CYS A 149 14.93 15.91 -4.49
CA CYS A 149 15.79 17.04 -4.18
C CYS A 149 15.32 18.28 -4.94
N ASN A 150 15.34 19.44 -4.27
CA ASN A 150 15.21 20.73 -4.90
C ASN A 150 16.15 21.71 -4.19
N ALA A 151 17.08 22.30 -4.93
CA ALA A 151 17.98 23.33 -4.43
C ALA A 151 18.72 22.92 -3.13
N GLY A 152 19.36 21.73 -3.15
CA GLY A 152 20.16 21.17 -2.06
C GLY A 152 19.35 20.68 -0.86
N THR A 153 18.03 20.64 -0.97
CA THR A 153 17.15 20.16 0.08
C THR A 153 16.25 19.05 -0.40
N TRP A 154 16.18 17.97 0.37
CA TRP A 154 15.20 16.91 0.13
C TRP A 154 13.83 17.40 0.57
N GLY A 155 12.87 17.35 -0.35
CA GLY A 155 11.48 17.67 -0.07
C GLY A 155 10.80 16.63 0.83
N SER A 156 9.50 16.82 1.06
CA SER A 156 8.72 15.89 1.88
C SER A 156 8.63 14.50 1.26
N CYS A 157 8.68 13.49 2.12
CA CYS A 157 8.45 12.11 1.74
C CYS A 157 7.03 11.92 1.19
N THR A 158 6.92 11.32 0.00
CA THR A 158 5.63 11.02 -0.65
C THR A 158 4.96 9.75 -0.11
N ALA A 159 5.54 9.09 0.90
CA ALA A 159 4.93 7.92 1.53
C ALA A 159 3.58 8.30 2.16
N PRO A 160 2.57 7.41 2.13
CA PRO A 160 1.28 7.67 2.76
C PRO A 160 1.46 8.06 4.23
N GLN A 161 0.74 9.07 4.69
CA GLN A 161 0.82 9.51 6.08
C GLN A 161 -0.27 8.83 6.91
N PRO A 162 0.02 8.47 8.18
CA PRO A 162 -1.00 8.07 9.15
C PRO A 162 -2.15 9.06 9.19
N LYS A 163 -3.37 8.54 9.15
CA LYS A 163 -4.61 9.31 9.34
C LYS A 163 -5.28 8.82 10.61
N SER A 164 -6.18 9.61 11.18
CA SER A 164 -6.99 9.10 12.29
C SER A 164 -7.90 7.97 11.81
N GLU A 165 -8.02 6.94 12.66
CA GLU A 165 -8.90 5.80 12.44
C GLU A 165 -10.32 6.19 12.04
N THR A 166 -10.84 5.50 11.03
CA THR A 166 -12.23 5.53 10.61
C THR A 166 -12.75 4.10 10.57
N CYS A 167 -13.99 3.87 11.00
CA CYS A 167 -14.61 2.55 11.02
C CYS A 167 -14.87 2.03 9.58
N ASN A 168 -13.84 1.50 8.93
CA ASN A 168 -13.81 1.14 7.52
C ASN A 168 -13.13 -0.22 7.27
N GLY A 169 -12.61 -0.88 8.32
CA GLY A 169 -11.93 -2.17 8.22
C GLY A 169 -10.48 -2.07 7.73
N GLN A 170 -9.89 -0.89 7.77
CA GLN A 170 -8.51 -0.59 7.42
C GLN A 170 -7.78 -0.01 8.63
N ASP A 171 -6.46 -0.15 8.61
CA ASP A 171 -5.55 0.50 9.53
C ASP A 171 -5.17 1.85 8.89
N ASP A 172 -5.89 2.91 9.25
CA ASP A 172 -5.76 4.24 8.65
C ASP A 172 -4.54 4.98 9.20
N ASP A 173 -4.15 4.68 10.44
CA ASP A 173 -3.02 5.27 11.16
C ASP A 173 -1.72 4.44 11.08
N CYS A 174 -1.85 3.21 10.59
CA CYS A 174 -0.77 2.26 10.32
C CYS A 174 -0.01 1.84 11.59
N ASP A 175 -0.69 1.77 12.74
CA ASP A 175 -0.12 1.31 14.01
C ASP A 175 -0.12 -0.23 14.17
N GLY A 176 -0.76 -0.96 13.25
CA GLY A 176 -0.89 -2.41 13.24
C GLY A 176 -2.19 -2.93 13.85
N SER A 177 -3.06 -2.05 14.31
CA SER A 177 -4.43 -2.32 14.76
C SER A 177 -5.43 -1.88 13.69
N ILE A 178 -6.64 -2.44 13.71
CA ILE A 178 -7.68 -2.07 12.74
C ILE A 178 -8.88 -1.54 13.52
N ASP A 179 -9.31 -0.32 13.19
CA ASP A 179 -10.48 0.37 13.74
C ASP A 179 -10.50 0.52 15.29
N GLU A 180 -9.34 0.75 15.91
CA GLU A 180 -9.23 0.84 17.36
C GLU A 180 -9.67 2.19 17.96
N GLY A 181 -10.12 2.17 19.21
CA GLY A 181 -10.53 3.38 19.94
C GLY A 181 -11.80 4.06 19.42
N LEU A 182 -12.46 3.51 18.39
CA LEU A 182 -13.65 4.09 17.79
C LEU A 182 -14.94 3.73 18.52
N THR A 183 -15.70 4.76 18.91
CA THR A 183 -17.01 4.63 19.54
C THR A 183 -18.01 5.59 18.92
N ARG A 184 -19.29 5.19 18.85
CA ARG A 184 -20.38 6.09 18.46
C ARG A 184 -21.66 5.77 19.22
N SER A 185 -22.59 6.72 19.22
CA SER A 185 -23.92 6.52 19.81
C SER A 185 -24.76 5.54 18.99
N CYS A 186 -25.50 4.70 19.69
CA CYS A 186 -26.52 3.80 19.13
C CYS A 186 -27.82 3.94 19.94
N ALA A 187 -28.92 3.42 19.42
CA ALA A 187 -30.20 3.38 20.14
C ALA A 187 -31.06 2.22 19.66
N ASN A 188 -31.94 1.75 20.54
CA ASN A 188 -33.01 0.80 20.25
C ASN A 188 -34.32 1.29 20.90
N GLY A 189 -35.37 0.47 20.91
CA GLY A 189 -36.65 0.82 21.53
C GLY A 189 -36.54 1.15 23.02
N CYS A 190 -35.59 0.55 23.73
CA CYS A 190 -35.42 0.71 25.19
C CYS A 190 -34.56 1.90 25.59
N GLY A 191 -33.90 2.56 24.64
CA GLY A 191 -33.08 3.73 24.92
C GLY A 191 -31.82 3.84 24.08
N SER A 192 -30.90 4.66 24.56
CA SER A 192 -29.61 4.91 23.92
C SER A 192 -28.48 4.11 24.54
N GLY A 193 -27.43 3.91 23.76
CA GLY A 193 -26.19 3.29 24.18
C GLY A 193 -25.01 3.77 23.34
N THR A 194 -23.91 3.08 23.48
CA THR A 194 -22.70 3.27 22.68
C THR A 194 -22.32 1.95 22.05
N GLU A 195 -21.87 1.99 20.80
CA GLU A 195 -21.31 0.84 20.10
C GLU A 195 -19.84 1.11 19.73
N THR A 196 -19.08 0.03 19.63
CA THR A 196 -17.65 0.03 19.29
C THR A 196 -17.47 -0.40 17.85
N CYS A 197 -16.50 0.18 17.14
CA CYS A 197 -16.12 -0.37 15.84
C CYS A 197 -15.20 -1.58 16.02
N ALA A 198 -15.39 -2.59 15.18
CA ALA A 198 -14.42 -3.64 14.94
C ALA A 198 -14.55 -4.14 13.50
N LEU A 199 -13.46 -4.13 12.74
CA LEU A 199 -13.39 -4.64 11.36
C LEU A 199 -14.42 -4.00 10.41
N GLY A 200 -14.58 -2.68 10.50
CA GLY A 200 -15.49 -1.87 9.69
C GLY A 200 -16.95 -1.98 10.08
N LEU A 201 -17.25 -2.68 11.18
CA LEU A 201 -18.61 -2.89 11.67
C LEU A 201 -18.79 -2.31 13.06
N TRP A 202 -19.90 -1.63 13.25
CA TRP A 202 -20.33 -1.18 14.57
C TRP A 202 -21.07 -2.30 15.29
N ILE A 203 -20.57 -2.67 16.47
CA ILE A 203 -21.05 -3.83 17.23
C ILE A 203 -21.18 -3.49 18.72
N ASN A 204 -21.86 -4.37 19.47
CA ASN A 204 -22.01 -4.29 20.93
C ASN A 204 -22.68 -2.99 21.41
N CYS A 205 -23.79 -2.59 20.79
CA CYS A 205 -24.59 -1.49 21.30
C CYS A 205 -25.02 -1.76 22.76
N THR A 206 -24.64 -0.86 23.67
CA THR A 206 -24.93 -0.99 25.11
C THR A 206 -26.32 -0.49 25.51
N ALA A 207 -27.20 -0.20 24.55
CA ALA A 207 -28.57 0.19 24.84
C ALA A 207 -29.30 -0.96 25.58
N PRO A 208 -30.23 -0.67 26.51
CA PRO A 208 -30.93 -1.71 27.26
C PRO A 208 -31.61 -2.71 26.32
N THR A 209 -31.56 -4.00 26.65
CA THR A 209 -32.18 -5.04 25.81
C THR A 209 -33.66 -5.21 26.19
N PRO A 210 -34.56 -5.32 25.19
CA PRO A 210 -35.93 -5.76 25.41
C PRO A 210 -35.99 -7.03 26.25
N SER A 211 -36.85 -7.03 27.26
CA SER A 211 -37.11 -8.16 28.15
C SER A 211 -38.62 -8.33 28.32
N ILE A 212 -39.09 -9.50 28.73
CA ILE A 212 -40.52 -9.70 28.89
C ILE A 212 -41.12 -8.75 29.95
N GLU A 213 -42.34 -8.30 29.72
CA GLU A 213 -43.12 -7.46 30.64
C GLU A 213 -43.16 -8.02 32.07
N THR A 214 -42.86 -7.16 33.05
CA THR A 214 -42.98 -7.48 34.48
C THR A 214 -44.08 -6.72 35.21
N CYS A 215 -45.11 -6.22 34.53
CA CYS A 215 -46.32 -5.67 35.17
C CYS A 215 -45.99 -4.72 36.34
N ASP A 216 -44.94 -3.92 36.13
CA ASP A 216 -44.29 -3.04 37.09
C ASP A 216 -44.42 -1.56 36.71
N GLY A 217 -45.24 -1.27 35.69
CA GLY A 217 -45.50 0.07 35.17
C GLY A 217 -44.38 0.59 34.27
N GLN A 218 -43.55 -0.32 33.73
CA GLN A 218 -42.45 -0.03 32.82
C GLN A 218 -42.65 -0.84 31.53
N ASP A 219 -42.29 -0.24 30.39
CA ASP A 219 -42.25 -0.90 29.09
C ASP A 219 -40.93 -1.67 28.98
N ASN A 220 -40.97 -2.96 29.32
CA ASN A 220 -39.77 -3.76 29.51
C ASN A 220 -39.33 -4.45 28.22
N ASP A 221 -40.28 -4.71 27.31
CA ASP A 221 -39.99 -5.22 25.96
C ASP A 221 -39.84 -4.09 24.92
N CYS A 222 -40.10 -2.86 25.34
CA CYS A 222 -39.85 -1.64 24.59
C CYS A 222 -40.62 -1.60 23.27
N ASP A 223 -41.83 -2.17 23.27
CA ASP A 223 -42.75 -2.16 22.12
C ASP A 223 -43.58 -0.87 22.02
N GLY A 224 -43.45 0.02 23.01
CA GLY A 224 -44.12 1.32 23.09
C GLY A 224 -45.45 1.29 23.82
N GLN A 225 -45.84 0.15 24.37
CA GLN A 225 -46.97 0.01 25.26
C GLN A 225 -46.46 -0.30 26.69
N THR A 226 -47.31 -0.41 27.70
CA THR A 226 -46.86 -0.60 29.08
C THR A 226 -47.70 -1.66 29.77
N ASP A 227 -47.03 -2.70 30.28
CA ASP A 227 -47.62 -3.84 31.00
C ASP A 227 -48.65 -4.65 30.16
N GLU A 228 -48.29 -4.97 28.91
CA GLU A 228 -49.14 -5.73 27.97
C GLU A 228 -49.33 -7.19 28.43
N GLY A 229 -50.56 -7.70 28.27
CA GLY A 229 -50.88 -9.07 28.66
C GLY A 229 -50.95 -9.31 30.17
N CYS A 230 -50.82 -8.26 30.99
CA CYS A 230 -51.02 -8.33 32.43
C CYS A 230 -52.53 -8.31 32.79
N SER A 231 -52.96 -9.27 33.62
CA SER A 231 -54.32 -9.31 34.19
C SER A 231 -54.46 -8.51 35.49
N CYS A 232 -53.33 -8.14 36.09
CA CYS A 232 -53.23 -7.33 37.31
C CYS A 232 -51.82 -6.78 37.51
N VAL A 233 -51.67 -5.77 38.38
CA VAL A 233 -50.37 -5.19 38.75
C VAL A 233 -49.74 -6.00 39.87
N ASN A 234 -48.43 -6.26 39.80
CA ASN A 234 -47.74 -7.13 40.76
C ASN A 234 -47.88 -6.59 42.21
N GLY A 235 -48.27 -7.44 43.15
CA GLY A 235 -48.57 -7.07 44.54
C GLY A 235 -49.98 -6.53 44.79
N GLN A 236 -50.78 -6.28 43.75
CA GLN A 236 -52.20 -5.95 43.91
C GLN A 236 -52.95 -7.13 44.56
N THR A 237 -53.93 -6.83 45.41
CA THR A 237 -54.79 -7.83 46.04
C THR A 237 -56.24 -7.69 45.60
N ARG A 238 -56.96 -8.81 45.50
CA ARG A 238 -58.42 -8.82 45.28
C ARG A 238 -59.11 -9.86 46.16
N PRO A 239 -60.41 -9.66 46.48
CA PRO A 239 -61.21 -10.70 47.10
C PRO A 239 -61.34 -11.93 46.19
N CYS A 240 -61.39 -13.12 46.79
CA CYS A 240 -61.57 -14.40 46.11
C CYS A 240 -62.42 -15.36 46.96
N GLY A 241 -62.97 -16.40 46.33
CA GLY A 241 -63.89 -17.34 46.99
C GLY A 241 -65.35 -16.91 46.89
N VAL A 242 -66.24 -17.79 47.33
CA VAL A 242 -67.69 -17.61 47.26
C VAL A 242 -68.16 -16.60 48.31
N SER A 243 -69.02 -15.66 47.90
CA SER A 243 -69.67 -14.71 48.80
C SER A 243 -71.04 -15.24 49.26
N SER A 244 -71.06 -16.40 49.94
CA SER A 244 -72.27 -17.05 50.46
C SER A 244 -72.33 -17.00 52.00
N PRO A 245 -73.52 -16.96 52.63
CA PRO A 245 -73.63 -17.06 54.09
C PRO A 245 -73.02 -18.37 54.62
N GLY A 246 -72.01 -18.27 55.49
CA GLY A 246 -71.21 -19.42 55.95
C GLY A 246 -69.76 -19.37 55.46
N CYS A 247 -69.50 -18.62 54.39
CA CYS A 247 -68.19 -18.50 53.77
C CYS A 247 -67.45 -17.22 54.16
N GLN A 248 -66.18 -17.37 54.50
CA GLN A 248 -65.22 -16.27 54.63
C GLN A 248 -64.55 -16.05 53.28
N GLN A 249 -64.65 -14.81 52.78
CA GLN A 249 -63.98 -14.43 51.55
C GLN A 249 -62.48 -14.31 51.78
N GLY A 250 -61.68 -14.96 50.94
CA GLY A 250 -60.23 -14.88 50.99
C GLY A 250 -59.69 -13.73 50.15
N THR A 251 -58.37 -13.60 50.12
CA THR A 251 -57.64 -12.63 49.28
C THR A 251 -56.64 -13.33 48.36
N GLN A 252 -56.67 -12.98 47.09
CA GLN A 252 -55.67 -13.36 46.08
C GLN A 252 -54.70 -12.20 45.87
N MET A 253 -53.42 -12.52 45.68
CA MET A 253 -52.38 -11.57 45.33
C MET A 253 -51.98 -11.76 43.86
N CYS A 254 -51.71 -10.67 43.17
CA CYS A 254 -51.14 -10.69 41.84
C CYS A 254 -49.63 -10.99 41.90
N ILE A 255 -49.17 -11.98 41.14
CA ILE A 255 -47.77 -12.39 41.05
C ILE A 255 -47.43 -12.52 39.57
N VAL A 256 -46.45 -11.74 39.09
CA VAL A 256 -46.00 -11.75 37.68
C VAL A 256 -47.19 -11.56 36.72
N GLY A 257 -47.95 -10.47 36.91
CA GLY A 257 -49.04 -10.08 36.02
C GLY A 257 -50.32 -10.90 36.11
N ASN A 258 -50.33 -11.97 36.89
CA ASN A 258 -51.45 -12.90 36.96
C ASN A 258 -51.91 -13.09 38.40
N TRP A 259 -53.21 -13.27 38.57
CA TRP A 259 -53.78 -13.55 39.88
C TRP A 259 -53.30 -14.93 40.36
N SER A 260 -52.71 -14.96 41.56
CA SER A 260 -52.29 -16.21 42.18
C SER A 260 -53.44 -17.23 42.21
N PRO A 261 -53.18 -18.51 41.90
CA PRO A 261 -54.21 -19.54 42.01
C PRO A 261 -54.66 -19.77 43.46
N ILE A 262 -53.87 -19.32 44.43
CA ILE A 262 -54.14 -19.52 45.86
C ILE A 262 -54.99 -18.36 46.38
N CYS A 263 -56.16 -18.70 46.92
CA CYS A 263 -57.00 -17.80 47.70
C CYS A 263 -56.66 -17.96 49.19
N ILE A 264 -56.08 -16.95 49.82
CA ILE A 264 -55.66 -17.04 51.23
C ILE A 264 -56.80 -16.56 52.13
N GLY A 265 -57.15 -17.35 53.14
CA GLY A 265 -58.14 -16.97 54.15
C GLY A 265 -59.59 -17.35 53.84
N ASN A 266 -59.83 -18.19 52.82
CA ASN A 266 -61.14 -18.82 52.61
C ASN A 266 -61.27 -20.14 53.41
N ASN A 267 -62.50 -20.51 53.76
CA ASN A 267 -62.83 -21.77 54.45
C ASN A 267 -63.48 -22.77 53.48
N THR A 268 -62.69 -23.38 52.59
CA THR A 268 -63.20 -24.27 51.52
C THR A 268 -63.14 -25.77 51.84
N THR A 269 -62.92 -26.14 53.09
CA THR A 269 -62.66 -27.55 53.48
C THR A 269 -63.53 -28.04 54.63
N THR A 270 -64.58 -27.32 54.98
CA THR A 270 -65.49 -27.66 56.08
C THR A 270 -66.69 -28.40 55.51
N PRO A 271 -66.92 -29.70 55.81
CA PRO A 271 -68.03 -30.44 55.23
C PRO A 271 -69.39 -29.77 55.47
N GLU A 272 -70.30 -29.89 54.50
CA GLU A 272 -71.67 -29.41 54.61
C GLU A 272 -72.39 -29.89 55.88
N THR A 273 -73.18 -28.99 56.45
CA THR A 273 -74.07 -29.26 57.57
C THR A 273 -75.45 -28.71 57.21
N CYS A 274 -76.51 -29.43 57.56
CA CYS A 274 -77.88 -29.03 57.26
C CYS A 274 -78.31 -27.84 58.14
N ASP A 275 -77.82 -26.64 57.83
CA ASP A 275 -78.03 -25.41 58.61
C ASP A 275 -78.34 -24.17 57.75
N ASN A 276 -78.63 -24.38 56.45
CA ASN A 276 -78.93 -23.33 55.48
C ASN A 276 -77.76 -22.34 55.31
N LYS A 277 -76.53 -22.84 55.49
CA LYS A 277 -75.29 -22.15 55.12
C LYS A 277 -74.50 -23.02 54.17
N ASP A 278 -73.70 -22.36 53.35
CA ASP A 278 -72.68 -22.99 52.52
C ASP A 278 -71.45 -23.15 53.44
N ASN A 279 -71.28 -24.33 54.02
CA ASN A 279 -70.21 -24.60 54.97
C ASN A 279 -68.91 -24.97 54.26
N ASP A 280 -68.96 -25.63 53.11
CA ASP A 280 -67.79 -26.06 52.35
C ASP A 280 -67.36 -25.08 51.25
N CYS A 281 -68.19 -24.05 51.03
CA CYS A 281 -67.92 -22.93 50.15
C CYS A 281 -67.75 -23.32 48.68
N ASP A 282 -68.48 -24.36 48.25
CA ASP A 282 -68.54 -24.80 46.85
C ASP A 282 -69.56 -24.00 46.00
N GLY A 283 -70.40 -23.18 46.65
CA GLY A 283 -71.43 -22.36 46.01
C GLY A 283 -72.82 -22.97 46.01
N SER A 284 -72.99 -24.16 46.57
CA SER A 284 -74.24 -24.82 46.86
C SER A 284 -74.55 -24.72 48.36
N VAL A 285 -75.80 -24.98 48.76
CA VAL A 285 -76.21 -24.93 50.17
C VAL A 285 -76.85 -26.25 50.53
N ASP A 286 -76.34 -26.90 51.58
CA ASP A 286 -76.83 -28.17 52.14
C ASP A 286 -76.88 -29.36 51.14
N GLU A 287 -75.97 -29.40 50.17
CA GLU A 287 -75.93 -30.46 49.16
C GLU A 287 -75.30 -31.76 49.65
N ASN A 288 -75.63 -32.87 48.98
CA ASN A 288 -75.09 -34.21 49.28
C ASN A 288 -75.31 -34.70 50.73
N LEU A 289 -76.20 -34.08 51.50
CA LEU A 289 -76.54 -34.46 52.87
C LEU A 289 -77.70 -35.46 52.93
N VAL A 290 -77.43 -36.65 53.48
CA VAL A 290 -78.42 -37.70 53.74
C VAL A 290 -78.34 -38.17 55.19
N ARG A 291 -79.49 -38.42 55.82
CA ARG A 291 -79.55 -39.02 57.16
C ARG A 291 -80.62 -40.11 57.23
N PRO A 292 -80.44 -41.12 58.11
CA PRO A 292 -81.48 -42.12 58.33
C PRO A 292 -82.69 -41.50 59.04
N CYS A 293 -83.89 -41.88 58.59
CA CYS A 293 -85.15 -41.53 59.25
C CYS A 293 -85.96 -42.79 59.57
N ALA A 294 -86.80 -42.74 60.60
CA ALA A 294 -87.67 -43.84 60.97
C ALA A 294 -89.06 -43.30 61.31
N THR A 295 -90.07 -43.85 60.63
CA THR A 295 -91.50 -43.56 60.90
C THR A 295 -92.19 -44.82 61.40
N SER A 296 -93.45 -44.70 61.83
CA SER A 296 -94.30 -45.86 62.15
C SER A 296 -94.53 -46.82 60.96
N CYS A 297 -94.08 -46.45 59.75
CA CYS A 297 -94.23 -47.24 58.52
C CYS A 297 -92.93 -47.86 57.99
N GLY A 298 -91.75 -47.62 58.61
CA GLY A 298 -90.46 -48.20 58.20
C GLY A 298 -89.24 -47.28 58.36
N VAL A 299 -88.07 -47.78 57.94
CA VAL A 299 -86.80 -47.04 57.90
C VAL A 299 -86.62 -46.44 56.49
N GLY A 300 -86.19 -45.18 56.39
CA GLY A 300 -85.92 -44.48 55.14
C GLY A 300 -84.72 -43.54 55.25
N CYS A 301 -84.56 -42.67 54.25
CA CYS A 301 -83.56 -41.61 54.23
C CYS A 301 -84.26 -40.26 54.05
N GLU A 302 -83.78 -39.24 54.74
CA GLU A 302 -84.10 -37.83 54.48
C GLU A 302 -82.90 -37.18 53.79
N THR A 303 -83.17 -36.32 52.81
CA THR A 303 -82.21 -35.39 52.22
C THR A 303 -82.37 -34.02 52.86
N CYS A 304 -81.26 -33.28 53.04
CA CYS A 304 -81.36 -31.89 53.45
C CYS A 304 -81.55 -30.97 52.23
N SER A 305 -82.36 -29.92 52.39
CA SER A 305 -82.40 -28.77 51.50
C SER A 305 -82.77 -27.52 52.28
N ALA A 306 -81.95 -26.47 52.18
CA ALA A 306 -82.18 -25.17 52.82
C ALA A 306 -82.47 -25.28 54.34
N GLY A 307 -81.62 -26.02 55.06
CA GLY A 307 -81.65 -26.25 56.50
C GLY A 307 -82.77 -27.17 56.98
N ASN A 308 -83.51 -27.78 56.06
CA ASN A 308 -84.64 -28.65 56.38
C ASN A 308 -84.44 -30.05 55.82
N TRP A 309 -84.64 -31.04 56.68
CA TRP A 309 -84.65 -32.44 56.28
C TRP A 309 -86.03 -32.83 55.76
N GLY A 310 -86.06 -33.40 54.56
CA GLY A 310 -87.28 -33.84 53.88
C GLY A 310 -87.08 -35.18 53.14
N ALA A 311 -88.20 -35.80 52.74
CA ALA A 311 -88.22 -37.06 51.99
C ALA A 311 -88.25 -36.83 50.48
#